data_AF-A0A9N9XNB1-F1
#
_entry.id   AF-A0A9N9XNB1-F1
#
_cell.length_a   1.000
_cell.length_b   1.000
_cell.length_c   1.000
_cell.angle_alpha   90.00
_cell.angle_beta   90.00
_cell.angle_gamma   90.00
#
_symmetry.space_group_name_H-M   'P 1'
#
loop_
_entity.id
_entity.type
_entity.pdbx_description
1 polymer ?
#
loop_
_entity_poly.entity_id
_entity_poly.type
_entity_poly.pdbx_seq_one_letter_code
_entity_poly.pdbx_strand_id
1 'polypeptide(L)'
;MNIIDERKVEISNKLKKEQANLSLLQERLTKSAQLTEGISSILNNFEQRLSRLEHTILPVYIETETLRTAQTNIEPTLRLLDNVISHFEVSSDVEHIVERGPGEGGTDLQSYMNALERLSKAQKYFEKNIPQSVELINVTSLFLKGSDKLNTEFKTILDKYNTPILPVVLLDLINAEDMSYTGEELDNEQEMDNYLISVMALYRLMQFEQLLMKDIITSAHQPRVFELIVREAMDIIVQDGEVIYL
;
A
#
# COMPACT_ATOMS: atom_id res chain seq x y z
N MET A 1 -19.02 121.42 -21.64
CA MET A 1 -18.31 120.32 -20.93
C MET A 1 -17.32 119.73 -21.92
N ASN A 2 -16.05 119.62 -21.56
CA ASN A 2 -14.98 119.32 -22.52
C ASN A 2 -14.93 117.80 -22.76
N ILE A 3 -14.99 117.34 -24.02
CA ILE A 3 -14.97 115.91 -24.42
C ILE A 3 -13.76 115.15 -23.81
N ILE A 4 -12.69 115.90 -23.54
CA ILE A 4 -11.48 115.41 -22.89
C ILE A 4 -11.75 114.99 -21.44
N ASP A 5 -12.58 115.73 -20.69
CA ASP A 5 -12.91 115.41 -19.30
C ASP A 5 -13.82 114.18 -19.21
N GLU A 6 -14.79 114.04 -20.12
CA GLU A 6 -15.65 112.84 -20.20
C GLU A 6 -14.83 111.58 -20.50
N ARG A 7 -13.91 111.63 -21.48
CA ARG A 7 -12.99 110.51 -21.75
C ARG A 7 -12.09 110.20 -20.55
N LYS A 8 -11.62 111.22 -19.82
CA LYS A 8 -10.78 111.03 -18.63
C LYS A 8 -11.55 110.31 -17.51
N VAL A 9 -12.83 110.64 -17.33
CA VAL A 9 -13.73 109.97 -16.38
C VAL A 9 -14.02 108.53 -16.81
N GLU A 10 -14.26 108.29 -18.10
CA GLU A 10 -14.50 106.94 -18.63
C GLU A 10 -13.27 106.03 -18.49
N ILE A 11 -12.07 106.55 -18.78
CA ILE A 11 -10.79 105.86 -18.59
C ILE A 11 -10.57 105.56 -17.10
N SER A 12 -10.85 106.51 -16.21
CA SER A 12 -10.75 106.31 -14.76
C SER A 12 -11.71 105.23 -14.25
N ASN A 13 -12.93 105.19 -14.77
CA ASN A 13 -13.90 104.15 -14.41
C ASN A 13 -13.50 102.77 -14.95
N LYS A 14 -12.99 102.68 -16.19
CA LYS A 14 -12.45 101.42 -16.74
C LYS A 14 -11.23 100.96 -15.95
N LEU A 15 -10.33 101.88 -15.57
CA LEU A 15 -9.17 101.56 -14.74
C LEU A 15 -9.60 101.02 -13.38
N LYS A 16 -10.55 101.66 -12.69
CA LYS A 16 -11.11 101.15 -11.43
C LYS A 16 -11.76 99.77 -11.57
N LYS A 17 -12.49 99.54 -12.66
CA LYS A 17 -13.13 98.26 -12.95
C LYS A 17 -12.10 97.16 -13.22
N GLU A 18 -11.07 97.43 -14.01
CA GLU A 18 -9.96 96.52 -14.23
C GLU A 18 -9.18 96.24 -12.94
N GLN A 19 -8.95 97.25 -12.11
CA GLN A 19 -8.28 97.09 -10.81
C GLN A 19 -9.09 96.19 -9.85
N ALA A 20 -10.42 96.31 -9.87
CA ALA A 20 -11.32 95.44 -9.11
C ALA A 20 -11.43 94.01 -9.70
N ASN A 21 -11.42 93.87 -11.02
CA ASN A 21 -11.38 92.56 -11.67
C ASN A 21 -10.07 91.82 -11.37
N LEU A 22 -8.95 92.55 -11.40
CA LEU A 22 -7.62 92.02 -11.12
C LEU A 22 -7.49 91.59 -9.66
N SER A 23 -8.05 92.35 -8.71
CA SER A 23 -8.09 91.93 -7.30
C SER A 23 -8.97 90.68 -7.09
N LEU A 24 -10.13 90.60 -7.75
CA LEU A 24 -10.98 89.41 -7.69
C LEU A 24 -10.30 88.18 -8.30
N LEU A 25 -9.58 88.35 -9.41
CA LEU A 25 -8.81 87.28 -10.04
C LEU A 25 -7.66 86.80 -9.13
N GLN A 26 -6.95 87.73 -8.47
CA GLN A 26 -5.94 87.40 -7.48
C GLN A 26 -6.54 86.61 -6.29
N GLU A 27 -7.72 86.99 -5.80
CA GLU A 27 -8.40 86.24 -4.74
C GLU A 27 -8.77 84.82 -5.19
N ARG A 28 -9.32 84.67 -6.40
CA ARG A 28 -9.67 83.37 -7.00
C ARG A 28 -8.43 82.50 -7.20
N LEU A 29 -7.34 83.09 -7.68
CA LEU A 29 -6.06 82.40 -7.84
C LEU A 29 -5.52 81.92 -6.49
N THR A 30 -5.61 82.76 -5.45
CA THR A 30 -5.18 82.41 -4.09
C THR A 30 -6.02 81.27 -3.52
N LYS A 31 -7.35 81.32 -3.69
CA LYS A 31 -8.26 80.20 -3.34
C LYS A 31 -7.93 78.92 -4.10
N SER A 32 -7.62 79.01 -5.39
CA SER A 32 -7.22 77.86 -6.20
C SER A 32 -5.89 77.24 -5.73
N ALA A 33 -4.91 78.07 -5.38
CA ALA A 33 -3.64 77.64 -4.81
C ALA A 33 -3.84 76.93 -3.46
N GLN A 34 -4.67 77.50 -2.57
CA GLN A 34 -5.03 76.87 -1.28
C GLN A 34 -5.74 75.52 -1.48
N LEU A 35 -6.66 75.42 -2.44
CA LEU A 35 -7.32 74.15 -2.77
C LEU A 35 -6.32 73.12 -3.30
N THR A 36 -5.38 73.53 -4.14
CA THR A 36 -4.33 72.66 -4.70
C THR A 36 -3.37 72.16 -3.61
N GLU A 37 -3.01 73.01 -2.67
CA GLU A 37 -2.21 72.66 -1.50
C GLU A 37 -2.99 71.70 -0.58
N GLY A 38 -4.28 71.94 -0.38
CA GLY A 38 -5.19 71.03 0.33
C GLY A 38 -5.25 69.64 -0.32
N ILE A 39 -5.40 69.57 -1.65
CA ILE A 39 -5.38 68.30 -2.41
C ILE A 39 -4.03 67.59 -2.27
N SER A 40 -2.93 68.34 -2.36
CA SER A 40 -1.58 67.78 -2.20
C SER A 40 -1.37 67.21 -0.79
N SER A 41 -1.88 67.89 0.23
CA SER A 41 -1.87 67.42 1.63
C SER A 41 -2.68 66.12 1.80
N ILE A 42 -3.88 66.06 1.21
CA ILE A 42 -4.73 64.86 1.27
C ILE A 42 -4.05 63.67 0.58
N LEU A 43 -3.46 63.87 -0.60
CA LEU A 43 -2.75 62.82 -1.34
C LEU A 43 -1.54 62.31 -0.57
N ASN A 44 -0.73 63.20 -0.01
CA ASN A 44 0.42 62.82 0.82
C ASN A 44 -0.03 62.02 2.06
N ASN A 45 -1.15 62.39 2.68
CA ASN A 45 -1.71 61.63 3.80
C ASN A 45 -2.19 60.23 3.37
N PHE A 46 -2.83 60.13 2.21
CA PHE A 46 -3.25 58.85 1.64
C PHE A 46 -2.06 57.95 1.34
N GLU A 47 -1.00 58.48 0.75
CA GLU A 47 0.23 57.74 0.45
C GLU A 47 0.90 57.22 1.72
N GLN A 48 1.02 58.05 2.75
CA GLN A 48 1.53 57.63 4.06
C GLN A 48 0.67 56.55 4.70
N ARG A 49 -0.66 56.65 4.61
CA ARG A 49 -1.58 55.63 5.15
C ARG A 49 -1.49 54.32 4.36
N LEU A 50 -1.38 54.39 3.04
CA LEU A 50 -1.23 53.21 2.19
C LEU A 50 0.09 52.49 2.46
N SER A 51 1.19 53.24 2.57
CA SER A 51 2.51 52.71 2.92
C SER A 51 2.49 52.02 4.29
N ARG A 52 1.88 52.65 5.31
CA ARG A 52 1.71 52.01 6.63
C ARG A 52 0.85 50.75 6.56
N LEU A 53 -0.22 50.77 5.78
CA LEU A 53 -1.11 49.62 5.61
C LEU A 53 -0.36 48.46 4.96
N GLU A 54 0.38 48.71 3.89
CA GLU A 54 1.21 47.71 3.20
C GLU A 54 2.25 47.11 4.17
N HIS A 55 2.98 47.96 4.89
CA HIS A 55 3.98 47.53 5.86
C HIS A 55 3.38 46.72 7.03
N THR A 56 2.08 46.88 7.30
CA THR A 56 1.37 46.15 8.37
C THR A 56 0.72 44.87 7.85
N ILE A 57 0.12 44.88 6.65
CA ILE A 57 -0.63 43.75 6.10
C ILE A 57 0.29 42.73 5.46
N LEU A 58 1.35 43.16 4.76
CA LEU A 58 2.23 42.24 4.04
C LEU A 58 2.86 41.17 4.96
N PRO A 59 3.41 41.52 6.15
CA PRO A 59 3.92 40.51 7.08
C PRO A 59 2.83 39.54 7.56
N VAL A 60 1.64 40.05 7.87
CA VAL A 60 0.51 39.21 8.31
C VAL A 60 0.09 38.24 7.21
N TYR A 61 0.07 38.69 5.95
CA TYR A 61 -0.23 37.83 4.81
C TYR A 61 0.81 36.70 4.68
N ILE A 62 2.10 37.04 4.74
CA ILE A 62 3.20 36.06 4.65
C ILE A 62 3.14 35.07 5.84
N GLU A 63 2.98 35.56 7.06
CA GLU A 63 2.83 34.71 8.24
C GLU A 63 1.62 33.79 8.12
N THR A 64 0.48 34.30 7.64
CA THR A 64 -0.72 33.49 7.43
C THR A 64 -0.51 32.42 6.36
N GLU A 65 0.21 32.75 5.27
CA GLU A 65 0.56 31.80 4.22
C GLU A 65 1.49 30.70 4.73
N THR A 66 2.55 31.07 5.46
CA THR A 66 3.46 30.10 6.07
C THR A 66 2.75 29.20 7.07
N LEU A 67 1.85 29.76 7.90
CA LEU A 67 1.04 29.01 8.84
C LEU A 67 0.10 28.04 8.13
N ARG A 68 -0.52 28.46 7.03
CA ARG A 68 -1.40 27.60 6.22
C ARG A 68 -0.63 26.45 5.59
N THR A 69 0.56 26.72 5.06
CA THR A 69 1.44 25.67 4.53
C THR A 69 1.84 24.68 5.62
N ALA A 70 2.26 25.19 6.78
CA ALA A 70 2.58 24.34 7.93
C ALA A 70 1.38 23.49 8.36
N GLN A 71 0.20 24.10 8.50
CA GLN A 71 -1.05 23.40 8.84
C GLN A 71 -1.38 22.27 7.85
N THR A 72 -1.20 22.54 6.55
CA THR A 72 -1.50 21.55 5.49
C THR A 72 -0.49 20.39 5.49
N ASN A 73 0.75 20.64 5.90
CA ASN A 73 1.81 19.63 5.91
C ASN A 73 1.84 18.78 7.18
N ILE A 74 1.40 19.32 8.33
CA ILE A 74 1.43 18.61 9.62
C ILE A 74 0.70 17.26 9.55
N GLU A 75 -0.53 17.24 9.05
CA GLU A 75 -1.37 16.03 9.02
C GLU A 75 -0.76 14.93 8.13
N PRO A 76 -0.34 15.19 6.87
CA PRO A 76 0.40 14.22 6.08
C PRO A 76 1.70 13.73 6.74
N THR A 77 2.49 14.62 7.35
CA THR A 77 3.74 14.26 8.00
C THR A 77 3.51 13.35 9.20
N LEU A 78 2.47 13.60 10.01
CA LEU A 78 2.08 12.72 11.11
C LEU A 78 1.70 11.33 10.61
N ARG A 79 0.88 11.22 9.55
CA ARG A 79 0.52 9.91 8.97
C ARG A 79 1.72 9.15 8.43
N LEU A 80 2.68 9.85 7.82
CA LEU A 80 3.92 9.22 7.37
C LEU A 80 4.72 8.70 8.55
N LEU A 81 4.82 9.47 9.64
CA LEU A 81 5.47 9.03 10.88
C LEU A 81 4.78 7.81 11.48
N ASP A 82 3.46 7.81 11.60
CA ASP A 82 2.69 6.68 12.12
C ASP A 82 2.91 5.41 11.28
N ASN A 83 2.97 5.55 9.95
CA ASN A 83 3.27 4.43 9.06
C ASN A 83 4.67 3.86 9.32
N VAL A 84 5.68 4.73 9.46
CA VAL A 84 7.04 4.29 9.80
C VAL A 84 7.04 3.58 11.14
N ILE A 85 6.48 4.18 12.20
CA ILE A 85 6.41 3.59 13.54
C ILE A 85 5.76 2.20 13.48
N SER A 86 4.67 2.05 12.71
CA SER A 86 3.99 0.76 12.58
C SER A 86 4.91 -0.36 12.08
N HIS A 87 5.89 -0.07 11.21
CA HIS A 87 6.86 -1.06 10.74
C HIS A 87 7.87 -1.49 11.80
N PHE A 88 8.23 -0.60 12.73
CA PHE A 88 9.14 -0.90 13.83
C PHE A 88 8.44 -1.69 14.95
N GLU A 89 7.15 -1.49 15.17
CA GLU A 89 6.38 -2.19 16.21
C GLU A 89 5.94 -3.60 15.81
N VAL A 90 5.88 -3.89 14.50
CA VAL A 90 5.41 -5.19 13.97
C VAL A 90 6.12 -6.39 14.59
N SER A 91 7.44 -6.32 14.82
CA SER A 91 8.18 -7.42 15.47
C SER A 91 7.63 -7.73 16.86
N SER A 92 7.38 -6.70 17.67
CA SER A 92 6.87 -6.87 19.04
C SER A 92 5.41 -7.34 19.06
N ASP A 93 4.58 -6.79 18.17
CA ASP A 93 3.16 -7.15 18.08
C ASP A 93 2.96 -8.62 17.69
N VAL A 94 3.78 -9.09 16.75
CA VAL A 94 3.61 -10.38 16.10
C VAL A 94 4.41 -11.49 16.78
N GLU A 95 5.42 -11.17 17.59
CA GLU A 95 6.27 -12.14 18.28
C GLU A 95 5.47 -13.19 19.06
N HIS A 96 4.50 -12.75 19.87
CA HIS A 96 3.66 -13.68 20.63
C HIS A 96 2.82 -14.58 19.72
N ILE A 97 2.31 -14.06 18.60
CA ILE A 97 1.50 -14.82 17.64
C ILE A 97 2.36 -15.91 16.99
N VAL A 98 3.56 -15.54 16.55
CA VAL A 98 4.55 -16.47 15.98
C VAL A 98 5.03 -17.48 17.01
N GLU A 99 5.15 -17.11 18.29
CA GLU A 99 5.52 -18.03 19.36
C GLU A 99 4.45 -19.10 19.62
N ARG A 100 3.17 -18.77 19.53
CA ARG A 100 2.09 -19.76 19.71
C ARG A 100 1.97 -20.77 18.55
N GLY A 101 2.34 -20.37 17.34
CA GLY A 101 2.19 -21.20 16.14
C GLY A 101 0.74 -21.29 15.62
N PRO A 102 0.53 -21.77 14.38
CA PRO A 102 -0.79 -21.97 13.79
C PRO A 102 -1.33 -23.39 14.06
N GLY A 103 -2.52 -23.58 14.64
CA GLY A 103 -3.09 -24.94 14.83
C GLY A 103 -3.98 -25.14 16.06
N GLU A 104 -4.32 -26.40 16.37
CA GLU A 104 -5.10 -26.77 17.57
C GLU A 104 -4.31 -26.40 18.84
N GLY A 105 -4.74 -25.33 19.53
CA GLY A 105 -4.08 -24.79 20.72
C GLY A 105 -3.22 -23.54 20.48
N GLY A 106 -3.12 -23.08 19.22
CA GLY A 106 -2.37 -21.90 18.81
C GLY A 106 -3.24 -20.70 18.43
N THR A 107 -2.78 -19.91 17.45
CA THR A 107 -3.54 -18.81 16.86
C THR A 107 -4.27 -19.29 15.61
N ASP A 108 -5.45 -18.71 15.34
CA ASP A 108 -6.19 -18.96 14.10
C ASP A 108 -5.30 -18.72 12.86
N LEU A 109 -5.43 -19.59 11.84
CA LEU A 109 -4.57 -19.57 10.66
C LEU A 109 -4.66 -18.25 9.91
N GLN A 110 -5.85 -17.65 9.78
CA GLN A 110 -5.99 -16.36 9.08
C GLN A 110 -5.28 -15.24 9.83
N SER A 111 -5.43 -15.24 11.16
CA SER A 111 -4.75 -14.29 12.03
C SER A 111 -3.22 -14.46 11.97
N TYR A 112 -2.74 -15.71 11.95
CA TYR A 112 -1.32 -16.03 11.82
C TYR A 112 -0.74 -15.61 10.45
N MET A 113 -1.47 -15.87 9.36
CA MET A 113 -1.08 -15.46 8.01
C MET A 113 -1.03 -13.94 7.86
N ASN A 114 -1.98 -13.20 8.46
CA ASN A 114 -1.94 -11.74 8.48
C ASN A 114 -0.71 -11.23 9.27
N ALA A 115 -0.37 -11.86 10.39
CA ALA A 115 0.84 -11.57 11.15
C ALA A 115 2.12 -11.76 10.30
N LEU A 116 2.23 -12.88 9.57
CA LEU A 116 3.33 -13.12 8.64
C LEU A 116 3.35 -12.13 7.47
N GLU A 117 2.18 -11.73 6.95
CA GLU A 117 2.07 -10.72 5.90
C GLU A 117 2.55 -9.35 6.38
N ARG A 118 2.20 -8.95 7.61
CA ARG A 118 2.71 -7.72 8.25
C ARG A 118 4.24 -7.77 8.39
N LEU A 119 4.80 -8.89 8.83
CA LEU A 119 6.25 -9.09 8.88
C LEU A 119 6.89 -8.98 7.49
N SER A 120 6.29 -9.58 6.46
CA SER A 120 6.78 -9.49 5.08
C SER A 120 6.76 -8.05 4.54
N LYS A 121 5.71 -7.28 4.85
CA LYS A 121 5.62 -5.85 4.48
C LYS A 121 6.71 -5.03 5.19
N ALA A 122 6.91 -5.25 6.48
CA ALA A 122 7.95 -4.60 7.26
C ALA A 122 9.35 -4.96 6.72
N GLN A 123 9.59 -6.23 6.40
CA GLN A 123 10.84 -6.68 5.79
C GLN A 123 11.14 -5.93 4.49
N LYS A 124 10.19 -5.88 3.54
CA LYS A 124 10.35 -5.14 2.27
C LYS A 124 10.59 -3.64 2.49
N TYR A 125 9.95 -3.05 3.50
CA TYR A 125 10.17 -1.66 3.88
C TYR A 125 11.61 -1.44 4.37
N PHE A 126 12.10 -2.29 5.26
CA PHE A 126 13.46 -2.19 5.78
C PHE A 126 14.52 -2.52 4.73
N GLU A 127 14.32 -3.52 3.87
CA GLU A 127 15.23 -3.82 2.75
C GLU A 127 15.41 -2.61 1.82
N LYS A 128 14.31 -1.88 1.55
CA LYS A 128 14.34 -0.72 0.65
C LYS A 128 14.95 0.52 1.27
N ASN A 129 14.66 0.78 2.55
CA ASN A 129 15.04 2.05 3.20
C ASN A 129 16.28 1.92 4.10
N ILE A 130 16.45 0.79 4.80
CA ILE A 130 17.49 0.58 5.82
C ILE A 130 18.02 -0.89 5.79
N PRO A 131 18.79 -1.27 4.75
CA PRO A 131 19.16 -2.67 4.49
C PRO A 131 20.14 -3.31 5.49
N GLN A 132 20.74 -2.53 6.40
CA GLN A 132 21.68 -3.03 7.43
C GLN A 132 21.15 -2.79 8.85
N SER A 133 19.84 -2.63 9.00
CA SER A 133 19.20 -2.44 10.31
C SER A 133 19.16 -3.74 11.12
N VAL A 134 19.21 -3.60 12.45
CA VAL A 134 19.00 -4.72 13.38
C VAL A 134 17.53 -5.17 13.31
N GLU A 135 16.63 -4.23 13.05
CA GLU A 135 15.21 -4.44 12.85
C GLU A 135 14.94 -5.35 11.66
N LEU A 136 15.64 -5.17 10.52
CA LEU A 136 15.54 -6.08 9.38
C LEU A 136 15.94 -7.51 9.77
N ILE A 137 17.03 -7.67 10.51
CA ILE A 137 17.50 -8.98 10.97
C ILE A 137 16.45 -9.62 11.87
N ASN A 138 15.90 -8.88 12.83
CA ASN A 138 14.88 -9.36 13.76
C ASN A 138 13.59 -9.77 13.04
N VAL A 139 13.07 -8.92 12.14
CA VAL A 139 11.87 -9.21 11.33
C VAL A 139 12.10 -10.45 10.47
N THR A 140 13.26 -10.54 9.80
CA THR A 140 13.60 -11.68 8.93
C THR A 140 13.72 -12.97 9.74
N SER A 141 14.41 -12.94 10.88
CA SER A 141 14.54 -14.10 11.77
C SER A 141 13.18 -14.56 12.30
N LEU A 142 12.32 -13.63 12.71
CA LEU A 142 10.98 -13.93 13.19
C LEU A 142 10.08 -14.50 12.07
N PHE A 143 10.19 -13.95 10.86
CA PHE A 143 9.48 -14.45 9.69
C PHE A 143 9.91 -15.88 9.32
N LEU A 144 11.22 -16.18 9.36
CA LEU A 144 11.75 -17.53 9.14
C LEU A 144 11.26 -18.49 10.22
N LYS A 145 11.36 -18.13 11.51
CA LYS A 145 10.83 -18.92 12.63
C LYS A 145 9.34 -19.21 12.46
N GLY A 146 8.57 -18.21 12.01
CA GLY A 146 7.14 -18.38 11.75
C GLY A 146 6.83 -19.26 10.55
N SER A 147 7.67 -19.21 9.51
CA SER A 147 7.58 -20.08 8.32
C SER A 147 7.92 -21.53 8.66
N ASP A 148 8.94 -21.76 9.49
CA ASP A 148 9.31 -23.09 9.96
C ASP A 148 8.19 -23.74 10.79
N LYS A 149 7.52 -22.97 11.64
CA LYS A 149 6.34 -23.44 12.37
C LYS A 149 5.18 -23.78 11.46
N LEU A 150 4.89 -22.93 10.47
CA LEU A 150 3.85 -23.21 9.47
C LEU A 150 4.15 -24.51 8.71
N ASN A 151 5.42 -24.72 8.33
CA ASN A 151 5.86 -25.95 7.66
C ASN A 151 5.74 -27.18 8.58
N THR A 152 6.06 -27.02 9.85
CA THR A 152 5.92 -28.10 10.86
C THR A 152 4.46 -28.50 11.05
N GLU A 153 3.55 -27.53 11.11
CA GLU A 153 2.11 -27.76 11.23
C GLU A 153 1.54 -28.39 9.95
N PHE A 154 1.97 -27.92 8.78
CA PHE A 154 1.63 -28.55 7.51
C PHE A 154 2.06 -30.03 7.48
N LYS A 155 3.29 -30.34 7.90
CA LYS A 155 3.77 -31.73 8.03
C LYS A 155 2.94 -32.53 9.04
N THR A 156 2.63 -31.95 10.18
CA THR A 156 1.83 -32.61 11.22
C THR A 156 0.43 -32.96 10.72
N ILE A 157 -0.20 -32.07 9.94
CA ILE A 157 -1.48 -32.34 9.30
C ILE A 157 -1.34 -33.46 8.26
N LEU A 158 -0.31 -33.39 7.41
CA LEU A 158 -0.06 -34.45 6.44
C LEU A 158 0.12 -35.81 7.12
N ASP A 159 0.96 -35.91 8.15
CA ASP A 159 1.21 -37.15 8.87
C ASP A 159 -0.04 -37.67 9.60
N LYS A 160 -0.89 -36.77 10.12
CA LYS A 160 -2.13 -37.14 10.81
C LYS A 160 -3.17 -37.76 9.87
N TYR A 161 -3.24 -37.29 8.63
CA TYR A 161 -4.26 -37.73 7.66
C TYR A 161 -3.72 -38.69 6.59
N ASN A 162 -2.40 -38.83 6.45
CA ASN A 162 -1.78 -39.81 5.58
C ASN A 162 -1.77 -41.20 6.26
N THR A 163 -2.95 -41.83 6.31
CA THR A 163 -3.10 -43.18 6.86
C THR A 163 -3.10 -44.22 5.74
N PRO A 164 -2.42 -45.38 5.94
CA PRO A 164 -2.39 -46.43 4.93
C PRO A 164 -3.79 -46.94 4.61
N ILE A 165 -4.09 -47.10 3.33
CA ILE A 165 -5.36 -47.64 2.87
C ILE A 165 -5.35 -49.15 3.12
N LEU A 166 -6.42 -49.64 3.77
CA LEU A 166 -6.57 -51.07 4.04
C LEU A 166 -6.72 -51.85 2.73
N PRO A 167 -6.09 -53.04 2.59
CA PRO A 167 -6.17 -53.85 1.37
C PRO A 167 -7.59 -54.15 0.91
N VAL A 168 -8.52 -54.40 1.85
CA VAL A 168 -9.94 -54.68 1.54
C VAL A 168 -10.61 -53.48 0.86
N VAL A 169 -10.38 -52.27 1.36
CA VAL A 169 -10.93 -51.03 0.78
C VAL A 169 -10.34 -50.80 -0.61
N LEU A 170 -9.07 -51.11 -0.78
CA LEU A 170 -8.39 -50.96 -2.05
C LEU A 170 -8.90 -51.95 -3.11
N LEU A 171 -9.19 -53.20 -2.73
CA LEU A 171 -9.83 -54.18 -3.60
C LEU A 171 -11.24 -53.75 -4.01
N ASP A 172 -12.04 -53.20 -3.10
CA ASP A 172 -13.36 -52.65 -3.42
C ASP A 172 -13.26 -51.49 -4.43
N LEU A 173 -12.23 -50.64 -4.30
CA LEU A 173 -11.96 -49.51 -5.19
C LEU A 173 -11.50 -49.92 -6.59
N ILE A 174 -10.84 -51.08 -6.72
CA ILE A 174 -10.46 -51.70 -8.01
C ILE A 174 -11.67 -52.39 -8.64
N ASN A 175 -12.43 -53.16 -7.87
CA ASN A 175 -13.57 -53.96 -8.33
C ASN A 175 -14.78 -53.10 -8.74
N ALA A 176 -14.84 -51.84 -8.33
CA ALA A 176 -15.87 -50.88 -8.75
C ALA A 176 -15.82 -50.54 -10.26
N GLU A 177 -14.76 -50.90 -10.97
CA GLU A 177 -14.61 -50.77 -12.42
C GLU A 177 -14.59 -52.16 -13.09
N ASP A 178 -15.74 -52.84 -13.11
CA ASP A 178 -16.07 -54.07 -13.89
C ASP A 178 -14.88 -54.95 -14.32
N MET A 179 -14.27 -55.65 -13.37
CA MET A 179 -13.32 -56.72 -13.68
C MET A 179 -14.03 -58.07 -13.62
N SER A 180 -14.61 -58.47 -14.75
CA SER A 180 -15.18 -59.81 -14.95
C SER A 180 -14.08 -60.87 -15.06
N TYR A 181 -13.47 -61.24 -13.92
CA TYR A 181 -12.65 -62.45 -13.85
C TYR A 181 -13.57 -63.66 -13.65
N THR A 182 -13.98 -64.27 -14.77
CA THR A 182 -14.50 -65.64 -14.76
C THR A 182 -13.33 -66.57 -14.49
N GLY A 183 -13.24 -67.04 -13.25
CA GLY A 183 -12.17 -67.95 -12.84
C GLY A 183 -12.23 -69.30 -13.55
N GLU A 184 -11.07 -69.81 -13.93
CA GLU A 184 -10.76 -71.24 -14.00
C GLU A 184 -9.30 -71.44 -13.58
N GLU A 185 -9.15 -72.05 -12.40
CA GLU A 185 -8.04 -72.84 -11.85
C GLU A 185 -6.66 -72.84 -12.56
N LEU A 186 -5.58 -72.48 -11.85
CA LEU A 186 -4.31 -73.21 -11.73
C LEU A 186 -3.41 -72.56 -10.63
N ASP A 187 -2.85 -73.35 -9.71
CA ASP A 187 -2.06 -72.92 -8.52
C ASP A 187 -0.81 -72.06 -8.83
N ASN A 188 -0.40 -71.93 -10.10
CA ASN A 188 0.70 -71.07 -10.57
C ASN A 188 0.24 -69.68 -11.09
N GLU A 189 -1.06 -69.43 -11.21
CA GLU A 189 -1.62 -68.13 -11.61
C GLU A 189 -1.81 -67.18 -10.42
N GLN A 190 -1.82 -67.70 -9.19
CA GLN A 190 -2.05 -66.90 -7.98
C GLN A 190 -1.02 -65.77 -7.80
N GLU A 191 0.27 -66.02 -8.09
CA GLU A 191 1.32 -65.00 -8.01
C GLU A 191 1.18 -63.94 -9.12
N MET A 192 0.77 -64.37 -10.32
CA MET A 192 0.51 -63.48 -11.45
C MET A 192 -0.73 -62.60 -11.22
N ASP A 193 -1.78 -63.17 -10.64
CA ASP A 193 -3.01 -62.46 -10.25
C ASP A 193 -2.75 -61.48 -9.12
N ASN A 194 -1.97 -61.88 -8.11
CA ASN A 194 -1.56 -60.99 -7.01
C ASN A 194 -0.71 -59.81 -7.53
N TYR A 195 0.18 -60.07 -8.49
CA TYR A 195 0.94 -59.02 -9.15
C TYR A 195 0.06 -58.09 -9.98
N LEU A 196 -0.88 -58.63 -10.75
CA LEU A 196 -1.83 -57.84 -11.54
C LEU A 196 -2.69 -56.95 -10.64
N ILE A 197 -3.19 -57.48 -9.52
CA ILE A 197 -3.91 -56.72 -8.50
C ILE A 197 -3.03 -55.61 -7.92
N SER A 198 -1.74 -55.89 -7.66
CA SER A 198 -0.79 -54.89 -7.14
C SER A 198 -0.50 -53.76 -8.13
N VAL A 199 -0.39 -54.08 -9.43
CA VAL A 199 -0.25 -53.08 -10.50
C VAL A 199 -1.52 -52.23 -10.62
N MET A 200 -2.70 -52.85 -10.56
CA MET A 200 -3.99 -52.14 -10.59
C MET A 200 -4.17 -51.24 -9.36
N ALA A 201 -3.78 -51.74 -8.18
CA ALA A 201 -3.75 -51.00 -6.93
C ALA A 201 -2.89 -49.74 -7.05
N LEU A 202 -1.66 -49.88 -7.55
CA LEU A 202 -0.75 -48.77 -7.73
C LEU A 202 -1.32 -47.76 -8.73
N TYR A 203 -1.83 -48.22 -9.88
CA TYR A 203 -2.45 -47.33 -10.87
C TYR A 203 -3.60 -46.52 -10.25
N ARG A 204 -4.44 -47.15 -9.44
CA ARG A 204 -5.56 -46.49 -8.77
C ARG A 204 -5.10 -45.49 -7.72
N LEU A 205 -4.10 -45.83 -6.90
CA LEU A 205 -3.50 -44.91 -5.93
C LEU A 205 -2.83 -43.71 -6.62
N MET A 206 -2.13 -43.95 -7.73
CA MET A 206 -1.54 -42.89 -8.56
C MET A 206 -2.59 -41.90 -9.07
N GLN A 207 -3.77 -42.38 -9.51
CA GLN A 207 -4.87 -41.51 -9.92
C GLN A 207 -5.36 -40.63 -8.75
N PHE A 208 -5.49 -41.19 -7.55
CA PHE A 208 -5.89 -40.43 -6.37
C PHE A 208 -4.84 -39.39 -5.96
N GLU A 209 -3.56 -39.75 -5.94
CA GLU A 209 -2.46 -38.83 -5.69
C GLU A 209 -2.45 -37.68 -6.70
N GLN A 210 -2.70 -37.99 -7.98
CA GLN A 210 -2.79 -36.98 -9.04
C GLN A 210 -3.95 -35.99 -8.82
N LEU A 211 -5.09 -36.47 -8.32
CA LEU A 211 -6.23 -35.63 -7.96
C LEU A 211 -5.93 -34.77 -6.73
N LEU A 212 -5.39 -35.37 -5.66
CA LEU A 212 -5.06 -34.66 -4.42
C LEU A 212 -4.02 -33.55 -4.62
N MET A 213 -2.95 -33.84 -5.39
CA MET A 213 -1.94 -32.84 -5.70
C MET A 213 -2.47 -31.64 -6.47
N LYS A 214 -3.53 -31.81 -7.27
CA LYS A 214 -4.08 -30.72 -8.09
C LYS A 214 -4.54 -29.54 -7.24
N ASP A 215 -5.08 -29.82 -6.06
CA ASP A 215 -5.64 -28.83 -5.15
C ASP A 215 -4.61 -28.27 -4.16
N ILE A 216 -3.46 -28.94 -3.98
CA ILE A 216 -2.43 -28.58 -2.98
C ILE A 216 -1.18 -27.97 -3.64
N ILE A 217 -0.73 -28.53 -4.77
CA ILE A 217 0.54 -28.18 -5.42
C ILE A 217 0.29 -27.28 -6.63
N THR A 218 1.09 -26.23 -6.77
CA THR A 218 1.03 -25.33 -7.94
C THR A 218 1.33 -26.07 -9.24
N SER A 219 0.60 -25.78 -10.31
CA SER A 219 0.66 -26.54 -11.59
C SER A 219 2.06 -26.66 -12.20
N ALA A 220 2.95 -25.70 -11.96
CA ALA A 220 4.34 -25.75 -12.43
C ALA A 220 5.17 -26.90 -11.81
N HIS A 221 4.87 -27.27 -10.57
CA HIS A 221 5.65 -28.27 -9.81
C HIS A 221 5.00 -29.65 -9.78
N GLN A 222 3.73 -29.77 -10.20
CA GLN A 222 2.97 -31.03 -10.16
C GLN A 222 3.67 -32.21 -10.83
N PRO A 223 4.24 -32.10 -12.06
CA PRO A 223 4.88 -33.25 -12.70
C PRO A 223 6.06 -33.81 -11.91
N ARG A 224 6.87 -32.91 -11.33
CA ARG A 224 8.06 -33.31 -10.57
C ARG A 224 7.70 -33.91 -9.21
N VAL A 225 6.70 -33.34 -8.53
CA VAL A 225 6.23 -33.85 -7.24
C VAL A 225 5.58 -35.22 -7.41
N PHE A 226 4.76 -35.40 -8.45
CA PHE A 226 4.14 -36.71 -8.75
C PHE A 226 5.18 -37.80 -8.97
N GLU A 227 6.19 -37.50 -9.79
CA GLU A 227 7.30 -38.42 -10.05
C GLU A 227 8.00 -38.83 -8.76
N LEU A 228 8.18 -37.91 -7.80
CA LEU A 228 8.81 -38.21 -6.52
C LEU A 228 7.92 -39.06 -5.60
N ILE A 229 6.61 -38.81 -5.57
CA ILE A 229 5.65 -39.56 -4.73
C ILE A 229 5.57 -41.02 -5.18
N VAL A 230 5.54 -41.25 -6.49
CA VAL A 230 5.21 -42.57 -7.05
C VAL A 230 6.44 -43.45 -7.28
N ARG A 231 7.64 -42.85 -7.40
CA ARG A 231 8.87 -43.55 -7.80
C ARG A 231 9.16 -44.80 -6.98
N GLU A 232 9.17 -44.66 -5.65
CA GLU A 232 9.51 -45.78 -4.77
C GLU A 232 8.53 -46.95 -4.93
N ALA A 233 7.23 -46.67 -5.02
CA ALA A 233 6.21 -47.69 -5.21
C ALA A 233 6.28 -48.35 -6.60
N MET A 234 6.59 -47.58 -7.65
CA MET A 234 6.83 -48.11 -8.99
C MET A 234 8.07 -49.00 -9.05
N ASP A 235 9.18 -48.59 -8.42
CA ASP A 235 10.42 -49.36 -8.39
C ASP A 235 10.20 -50.71 -7.67
N ILE A 236 9.45 -50.72 -6.57
CA ILE A 236 9.07 -51.95 -5.85
C ILE A 236 8.26 -52.89 -6.75
N ILE A 237 7.22 -52.39 -7.42
CA ILE A 237 6.39 -53.23 -8.30
C ILE A 237 7.18 -53.74 -9.51
N VAL A 238 8.06 -52.93 -10.09
CA VAL A 238 8.93 -53.39 -11.19
C VAL A 238 9.84 -54.52 -10.71
N GLN A 239 10.42 -54.38 -9.52
CA GLN A 239 11.27 -55.42 -8.92
C GLN A 239 10.49 -56.70 -8.63
N ASP A 240 9.27 -56.62 -8.10
CA ASP A 240 8.40 -57.77 -7.87
C ASP A 240 8.04 -58.47 -9.19
N GLY A 241 7.80 -57.70 -10.25
CA GLY A 241 7.59 -58.24 -11.59
C GLY A 241 8.80 -59.00 -12.13
N GLU A 242 10.01 -58.47 -11.95
CA GLU A 242 11.25 -59.16 -12.34
C GLU A 242 11.44 -60.50 -11.61
N VAL A 243 11.02 -60.58 -10.34
CA VAL A 243 11.10 -61.81 -9.53
C VAL A 243 10.14 -62.89 -10.03
N ILE A 244 8.94 -62.53 -10.53
CA ILE A 244 7.95 -63.47 -11.05
C ILE A 244 8.39 -64.12 -12.38
N TYR A 245 9.23 -63.44 -13.15
CA TYR A 245 9.76 -63.95 -14.44
C TYR A 245 11.06 -64.78 -14.32
N LEU A 246 11.66 -64.86 -13.13
CA LEU A 246 12.93 -65.58 -12.84
C LEU A 246 12.68 -66.96 -12.22
#